data_AF-A0A168NNH8-F1
#
_entry.id   AF-A0A168NNH8-F1
#
_cell.length_a   1.000
_cell.length_b   1.000
_cell.length_c   1.000
_cell.angle_alpha   90.00
_cell.angle_beta   90.00
_cell.angle_gamma   90.00
#
_symmetry.space_group_name_H-M   'P 1'
#
loop_
_entity.id
_entity.type
_entity.pdbx_description
1 polymer ?
#
loop_
_entity_poly.entity_id
_entity_poly.type
_entity_poly.pdbx_seq_one_letter_code
_entity_poly.pdbx_strand_id
1 'polypeptide(L)'
;MLIELDRLLKQSGNLPFSLLPPHHDIILVMRQIPLLINQSAQPTLLRSVVENVIYQLYQSNTGLAVEVYCRFLQTLLELSPSISKETLSWLLYSEDERKNDVWVITSLVKYGLIPLEEFDVKLSKQLNHNPTDQQIEFVTEILQNCLLTMNPITSIEEHVLVVNALIKLEGGRQVSSATNNLSRAVELIQDLENRSNQLYKHLNPKNDSFSLRLLFAEWIRVCRINTTTNALYRQFAQRILSQVSSSTDRLCFFFRLSTETCIELYQPSRPQAIDAYTKLIGHMVRLQENNMARIKMISHVLSVIVLVIAHQHENQNIHFNQKPFLKLLSSLFIELNNATSRDKHAHAGFMTVYSNVLYTLEPTQFPGFAFSWLQLFSHRLYLPLLFATDQEEASQKGQTICFKLISAHLSFLNQLLQQRTTRRFSQAEKAFYQGTLRFLVVMLHDYPEFLCRHYLSLIQLLPVDCIQLRNVILSSFPKTMILPD
;
A
#
# COMPACT_ATOMS: atom_id res chain seq x y z
N MET A 1 19.78 12.39 -35.02
CA MET A 1 18.76 12.52 -33.96
C MET A 1 19.33 12.51 -32.56
N LEU A 2 20.10 11.50 -32.12
CA LEU A 2 20.71 11.55 -30.77
C LEU A 2 21.64 12.75 -30.58
N ILE A 3 22.47 13.08 -31.57
CA ILE A 3 23.32 14.28 -31.57
C ILE A 3 22.46 15.56 -31.51
N GLU A 4 21.29 15.55 -32.16
CA GLU A 4 20.37 16.68 -32.14
C GLU A 4 19.70 16.84 -30.77
N LEU A 5 19.32 15.72 -30.13
CA LEU A 5 18.82 15.72 -28.76
C LEU A 5 19.85 16.32 -27.80
N ASP A 6 21.12 15.91 -27.89
CA ASP A 6 22.21 16.45 -27.07
C ASP A 6 22.42 17.96 -27.31
N ARG A 7 22.38 18.38 -28.58
CA ARG A 7 22.48 19.80 -28.97
C ARG A 7 21.36 20.62 -28.34
N LEU A 8 20.12 20.15 -28.42
CA LEU A 8 18.95 20.82 -27.83
C LEU A 8 19.07 20.91 -26.30
N LEU A 9 19.50 19.83 -25.64
CA LEU A 9 19.67 19.80 -24.18
C LEU A 9 20.70 20.82 -23.70
N LYS A 10 21.82 20.96 -24.41
CA LYS A 10 22.86 21.96 -24.09
C LYS A 10 22.36 23.41 -24.24
N GLN A 11 21.39 23.65 -25.11
CA GLN A 11 20.81 24.98 -25.36
C GLN A 11 19.66 25.34 -24.38
N SER A 12 19.03 24.34 -23.76
CA SER A 12 17.77 24.49 -23.02
C SER A 12 17.92 24.99 -21.57
N GLY A 13 19.14 25.11 -21.04
CA GLY A 13 19.39 25.58 -19.67
C GLY A 13 18.86 24.65 -18.58
N ASN A 14 18.56 25.20 -17.39
CA ASN A 14 18.16 24.47 -16.18
C ASN A 14 16.63 24.39 -15.97
N LEU A 15 15.86 24.24 -17.05
CA LEU A 15 14.40 24.07 -16.96
C LEU A 15 14.06 22.62 -16.57
N PRO A 16 13.13 22.36 -15.62
CA PRO A 16 12.63 21.02 -15.37
C PRO A 16 11.80 20.50 -16.55
N PHE A 17 11.82 19.20 -16.82
CA PHE A 17 11.12 18.61 -17.98
C PHE A 17 9.60 18.87 -17.95
N SER A 18 9.01 18.95 -16.76
CA SER A 18 7.57 19.20 -16.57
C SER A 18 7.10 20.56 -17.12
N LEU A 19 8.02 21.51 -17.31
CA LEU A 19 7.71 22.82 -17.88
C LEU A 19 7.91 22.87 -19.39
N LEU A 20 8.40 21.78 -20.02
CA LEU A 20 8.51 21.73 -21.47
C LEU A 20 7.12 21.59 -22.10
N PRO A 21 6.79 22.42 -23.11
CA PRO A 21 5.54 22.29 -23.84
C PRO A 21 5.47 20.94 -24.57
N PRO A 22 4.27 20.35 -24.77
CA PRO A 22 4.13 19.02 -25.38
C PRO A 22 4.67 18.92 -26.81
N HIS A 23 4.85 20.06 -27.50
CA HIS A 23 5.43 20.17 -28.84
C HIS A 23 6.90 20.63 -28.83
N HIS A 24 7.57 20.61 -27.67
CA HIS A 24 8.98 20.96 -27.58
C HIS A 24 9.85 19.98 -28.40
N ASP A 25 10.88 20.49 -29.08
CA ASP A 25 11.72 19.70 -29.99
C ASP A 25 12.34 18.48 -29.30
N ILE A 26 12.78 18.62 -28.05
CA ILE A 26 13.26 17.51 -27.21
C ILE A 26 12.24 16.36 -27.16
N ILE A 27 10.97 16.66 -26.88
CA ILE A 27 9.90 15.66 -26.76
C ILE A 27 9.63 15.02 -28.12
N LEU A 28 9.65 15.81 -29.20
CA LEU A 28 9.45 15.31 -30.55
C LEU A 28 10.56 14.33 -30.95
N VAL A 29 11.82 14.68 -30.70
CA VAL A 29 12.98 13.80 -30.98
C VAL A 29 12.89 12.50 -30.17
N MET A 30 12.58 12.58 -28.87
CA MET A 30 12.39 11.39 -28.02
C MET A 30 11.27 10.46 -28.52
N ARG A 31 10.21 11.00 -29.14
CA ARG A 31 9.12 10.21 -29.72
C ARG A 31 9.47 9.58 -31.07
N GLN A 32 10.28 10.26 -31.88
CA GLN A 32 10.66 9.80 -33.21
C GLN A 32 11.66 8.64 -33.18
N ILE A 33 12.62 8.66 -32.25
CA ILE A 33 13.68 7.64 -32.21
C ILE A 33 13.12 6.21 -32.01
N PRO A 34 12.22 5.93 -31.04
CA PRO A 34 11.60 4.61 -30.88
C PRO A 34 10.88 4.11 -32.13
N LEU A 35 10.18 5.00 -32.85
CA LEU A 35 9.47 4.66 -34.09
C LEU A 35 10.45 4.20 -35.17
N LEU A 36 11.57 4.90 -35.32
CA LEU A 36 12.60 4.57 -36.31
C LEU A 36 13.36 3.30 -35.94
N ILE A 37 13.57 3.04 -34.65
CA ILE A 37 14.13 1.76 -34.18
C ILE A 37 13.22 0.60 -34.57
N ASN A 38 11.91 0.71 -34.33
CA ASN A 38 10.95 -0.34 -34.66
C ASN A 38 10.79 -0.57 -36.17
N GLN A 39 11.07 0.44 -36.99
CA GLN A 39 11.07 0.32 -38.46
C GLN A 39 12.39 -0.22 -39.02
N SER A 40 13.45 -0.27 -38.21
CA SER A 40 14.77 -0.69 -38.66
C SER A 40 14.88 -2.22 -38.74
N ALA A 41 15.57 -2.72 -39.77
CA ALA A 41 15.90 -4.13 -39.91
C ALA A 41 17.16 -4.53 -39.12
N GLN A 42 17.82 -3.59 -38.43
CA GLN A 42 19.08 -3.83 -37.71
C GLN A 42 18.81 -4.25 -36.27
N PRO A 43 19.07 -5.52 -35.89
CA PRO A 43 18.73 -6.03 -34.56
C PRO A 43 19.56 -5.40 -33.44
N THR A 44 20.74 -4.84 -33.75
CA THR A 44 21.65 -4.22 -32.78
C THR A 44 21.41 -2.74 -32.55
N LEU A 45 20.57 -2.08 -33.36
CA LEU A 45 20.39 -0.63 -33.32
C LEU A 45 19.91 -0.15 -31.95
N LEU A 46 18.91 -0.84 -31.37
CA LEU A 46 18.39 -0.49 -30.05
C LEU A 46 19.48 -0.57 -28.97
N ARG A 47 20.33 -1.59 -29.00
CA ARG A 47 21.45 -1.73 -28.05
C ARG A 47 22.41 -0.54 -28.18
N SER A 48 22.85 -0.21 -29.39
CA SER A 48 23.77 0.92 -29.62
C SER A 48 23.16 2.27 -29.22
N VAL A 49 21.84 2.45 -29.43
CA VAL A 49 21.14 3.65 -28.97
C VAL A 49 21.09 3.71 -27.45
N VAL A 50 20.77 2.60 -26.77
CA VAL A 50 20.76 2.52 -25.31
C VAL A 50 22.15 2.79 -24.72
N GLU A 51 23.20 2.18 -25.26
CA GLU A 51 24.58 2.42 -24.84
C GLU A 51 24.98 3.90 -24.97
N ASN A 52 24.60 4.54 -26.08
CA ASN A 52 24.89 5.95 -26.30
C ASN A 52 24.08 6.84 -25.35
N VAL A 53 22.79 6.53 -25.10
CA VAL A 53 21.97 7.27 -24.13
C VAL A 53 22.56 7.15 -22.71
N ILE A 54 23.02 5.96 -22.30
CA ILE A 54 23.72 5.77 -21.02
C ILE A 54 25.00 6.59 -20.99
N TYR A 55 25.81 6.55 -22.05
CA TYR A 55 27.02 7.36 -22.14
C TYR A 55 26.72 8.85 -21.97
N GLN A 56 25.73 9.39 -22.69
CA GLN A 56 25.34 10.80 -22.59
C GLN A 56 24.76 11.15 -21.20
N LEU A 57 24.04 10.23 -20.57
CA LEU A 57 23.54 10.40 -19.20
C LEU A 57 24.70 10.66 -18.22
N TYR A 58 25.78 9.88 -18.31
CA TYR A 58 26.96 10.06 -17.44
C TYR A 58 27.86 11.24 -17.83
N GLN A 59 27.70 11.82 -19.03
CA GLN A 59 28.38 13.06 -19.45
C GLN A 59 27.55 14.32 -19.18
N SER A 60 26.32 14.17 -18.69
CA SER A 60 25.39 15.28 -18.49
C SER A 60 25.74 16.09 -17.24
N ASN A 61 25.68 17.42 -17.37
CA ASN A 61 25.95 18.36 -16.26
C ASN A 61 24.72 19.21 -15.87
N THR A 62 23.56 19.00 -16.51
CA THR A 62 22.32 19.75 -16.24
C THR A 62 21.19 18.84 -15.79
N GLY A 63 20.35 19.33 -14.88
CA GLY A 63 19.20 18.57 -14.36
C GLY A 63 18.20 18.15 -15.44
N LEU A 64 18.01 19.00 -16.45
CA LEU A 64 17.16 18.68 -17.59
C LEU A 64 17.70 17.50 -18.40
N ALA A 65 19.01 17.48 -18.69
CA ALA A 65 19.62 16.42 -19.49
C ALA A 65 19.50 15.07 -18.79
N VAL A 66 19.80 15.02 -17.49
CA VAL A 66 19.66 13.79 -16.69
C VAL A 66 18.21 13.31 -16.67
N GLU A 67 17.23 14.20 -16.44
CA GLU A 67 15.81 13.84 -16.47
C GLU A 67 15.36 13.32 -17.86
N VAL A 68 15.77 14.00 -18.93
CA VAL A 68 15.44 13.61 -20.30
C VAL A 68 16.03 12.25 -20.65
N TYR A 69 17.32 12.02 -20.36
CA TYR A 69 17.96 10.75 -20.66
C TYR A 69 17.41 9.61 -19.81
N CYS A 70 17.06 9.82 -18.53
CA CYS A 70 16.38 8.80 -17.74
C CYS A 70 15.00 8.44 -18.33
N ARG A 71 14.15 9.43 -18.62
CA ARG A 71 12.82 9.17 -19.24
C ARG A 71 12.94 8.50 -20.60
N PHE A 72 13.94 8.91 -21.37
CA PHE A 72 14.19 8.31 -22.68
C PHE A 72 14.66 6.87 -22.56
N LEU A 73 15.57 6.59 -21.63
CA LEU A 73 16.02 5.24 -21.32
C LEU A 73 14.86 4.35 -20.88
N GLN A 74 13.94 4.85 -20.05
CA GLN A 74 12.72 4.12 -19.67
C GLN A 74 11.91 3.70 -20.90
N THR A 75 11.68 4.64 -21.82
CA THR A 75 10.95 4.36 -23.07
C THR A 75 11.67 3.33 -23.95
N LEU A 76 13.00 3.39 -24.03
CA LEU A 76 13.79 2.47 -24.84
C LEU A 76 13.86 1.06 -24.24
N LEU A 77 13.97 0.94 -22.93
CA LEU A 77 14.03 -0.36 -22.25
C LEU A 77 12.70 -1.13 -22.31
N GLU A 78 11.57 -0.43 -22.44
CA GLU A 78 10.25 -1.04 -22.69
C GLU A 78 10.15 -1.73 -24.07
N LEU A 79 10.98 -1.33 -25.04
CA LEU A 79 10.98 -1.93 -26.38
C LEU A 79 11.58 -3.34 -26.41
N SER A 80 12.51 -3.65 -25.50
CA SER A 80 13.20 -4.96 -25.46
C SER A 80 13.53 -5.40 -24.04
N PRO A 81 12.83 -6.43 -23.51
CA PRO A 81 13.13 -7.01 -22.20
C PRO A 81 14.55 -7.59 -22.09
N SER A 82 15.13 -8.05 -23.21
CA SER A 82 16.51 -8.58 -23.21
C SER A 82 17.53 -7.48 -22.93
N ILE A 83 17.39 -6.34 -23.63
CA ILE A 83 18.29 -5.19 -23.45
C ILE A 83 18.08 -4.58 -22.07
N SER A 84 16.84 -4.50 -21.59
CA SER A 84 16.54 -4.10 -20.21
C SER A 84 17.31 -4.94 -19.18
N LYS A 85 17.29 -6.28 -19.29
CA LYS A 85 18.05 -7.15 -18.39
C LYS A 85 19.56 -6.95 -18.49
N GLU A 86 20.11 -6.81 -19.69
CA GLU A 86 21.54 -6.54 -19.89
C GLU A 86 21.98 -5.21 -19.27
N THR A 87 21.22 -4.13 -19.54
CA THR A 87 21.47 -2.80 -18.97
C THR A 87 21.39 -2.81 -17.45
N LEU A 88 20.36 -3.46 -16.89
CA LEU A 88 20.22 -3.63 -15.43
C LEU A 88 21.38 -4.42 -14.84
N SER A 89 21.79 -5.51 -15.49
CA SER A 89 22.93 -6.32 -15.06
C SER A 89 24.21 -5.50 -15.04
N TRP A 90 24.44 -4.65 -16.04
CA TRP A 90 25.59 -3.75 -16.05
C TRP A 90 25.52 -2.72 -14.91
N LEU A 91 24.41 -1.99 -14.79
CA LEU A 91 24.21 -0.98 -13.72
C LEU A 91 24.43 -1.60 -12.33
N LEU A 92 23.82 -2.76 -12.07
CA LEU A 92 23.91 -3.42 -10.78
C LEU A 92 25.27 -4.07 -10.56
N TYR A 93 25.78 -4.90 -11.47
CA TYR A 93 26.86 -5.83 -11.15
C TYR A 93 28.21 -5.55 -11.79
N SER A 94 28.34 -4.57 -12.70
CA SER A 94 29.66 -4.24 -13.25
C SER A 94 30.63 -3.73 -12.17
N GLU A 95 31.93 -3.89 -12.39
CA GLU A 95 32.98 -3.37 -11.49
C GLU A 95 33.45 -1.97 -11.88
N ASP A 96 32.82 -1.34 -12.88
CA ASP A 96 33.20 0.00 -13.35
C ASP A 96 32.83 1.07 -12.32
N GLU A 97 33.81 1.66 -11.65
CA GLU A 97 33.59 2.70 -10.63
C GLU A 97 32.91 3.95 -11.18
N ARG A 98 33.09 4.26 -12.48
CA ARG A 98 32.51 5.45 -13.13
C ARG A 98 30.98 5.45 -13.11
N LYS A 99 30.38 4.28 -12.90
CA LYS A 99 28.92 4.16 -12.79
C LYS A 99 28.37 4.66 -11.45
N ASN A 100 29.21 4.73 -10.41
CA ASN A 100 28.83 5.08 -9.05
C ASN A 100 28.75 6.60 -8.88
N ASP A 101 28.20 7.29 -9.87
CA ASP A 101 27.85 8.70 -9.75
C ASP A 101 26.55 8.82 -8.95
N VAL A 102 26.61 9.51 -7.82
CA VAL A 102 25.48 9.63 -6.88
C VAL A 102 24.29 10.32 -7.55
N TRP A 103 24.52 11.34 -8.35
CA TRP A 103 23.45 12.12 -8.97
C TRP A 103 22.73 11.33 -10.06
N VAL A 104 23.48 10.61 -10.89
CA VAL A 104 22.93 9.71 -11.92
C VAL A 104 22.18 8.57 -11.26
N ILE A 105 22.74 7.88 -10.27
CA ILE A 105 22.08 6.74 -9.61
C ILE A 105 20.81 7.19 -8.88
N THR A 106 20.86 8.32 -8.17
CA THR A 106 19.66 8.91 -7.53
C THR A 106 18.57 9.20 -8.55
N SER A 107 18.95 9.71 -9.73
CA SER A 107 18.01 9.99 -10.82
C SER A 107 17.44 8.70 -11.42
N LEU A 108 18.26 7.69 -11.66
CA LEU A 108 17.81 6.37 -12.13
C LEU A 108 16.83 5.72 -11.14
N VAL A 109 17.08 5.83 -9.84
CA VAL A 109 16.14 5.41 -8.78
C VAL A 109 14.82 6.19 -8.88
N LYS A 110 14.89 7.52 -8.98
CA LYS A 110 13.71 8.40 -9.09
C LYS A 110 12.80 8.06 -10.27
N TYR A 111 13.38 7.68 -11.41
CA TYR A 111 12.63 7.28 -12.61
C TYR A 111 12.30 5.78 -12.67
N GLY A 112 12.56 5.02 -11.61
CA GLY A 112 12.21 3.60 -11.53
C GLY A 112 13.00 2.69 -12.48
N LEU A 113 14.16 3.14 -12.94
CA LEU A 113 15.06 2.37 -13.81
C LEU A 113 15.90 1.37 -13.05
N ILE A 114 16.06 1.54 -11.74
CA ILE A 114 16.78 0.60 -10.87
C ILE A 114 15.75 -0.14 -10.00
N PRO A 115 15.71 -1.49 -10.05
CA PRO A 115 14.90 -2.27 -9.13
C PRO A 115 15.49 -2.18 -7.71
N LEU A 116 14.82 -1.41 -6.85
CA LEU A 116 15.27 -1.12 -5.48
C LEU A 116 15.55 -2.38 -4.66
N GLU A 117 14.80 -3.45 -4.89
CA GLU A 117 14.97 -4.71 -4.20
C GLU A 117 16.31 -5.41 -4.48
N GLU A 118 16.77 -5.38 -5.73
CA GLU A 118 18.06 -5.95 -6.12
C GLU A 118 19.19 -5.01 -5.71
N PHE A 119 18.93 -3.70 -5.80
CA PHE A 119 19.88 -2.67 -5.41
C PHE A 119 20.18 -2.70 -3.90
N ASP A 120 19.16 -2.83 -3.05
CA ASP A 120 19.28 -3.00 -1.60
C ASP A 120 20.13 -4.25 -1.25
N VAL A 121 19.88 -5.38 -1.91
CA VAL A 121 20.68 -6.61 -1.71
C VAL A 121 22.13 -6.41 -2.11
N LYS A 122 22.37 -5.80 -3.28
CA LYS A 122 23.71 -5.54 -3.79
C LYS A 122 24.51 -4.66 -2.81
N LEU A 123 23.97 -3.48 -2.48
CA LEU A 123 24.64 -2.53 -1.61
C LEU A 123 24.85 -3.11 -0.20
N SER A 124 23.87 -3.84 0.34
CA SER A 124 24.01 -4.50 1.64
C SER A 124 25.13 -5.55 1.63
N LYS A 125 25.26 -6.36 0.56
CA LYS A 125 26.38 -7.30 0.42
C LYS A 125 27.73 -6.58 0.36
N GLN A 126 27.83 -5.49 -0.39
CA GLN A 126 29.05 -4.69 -0.47
C GLN A 126 29.47 -4.16 0.92
N LEU A 127 28.52 -3.63 1.70
CA LEU A 127 28.77 -3.14 3.05
C LEU A 127 29.12 -4.24 4.07
N ASN A 128 28.65 -5.46 3.88
CA ASN A 128 28.97 -6.57 4.79
C ASN A 128 30.32 -7.26 4.47
N HIS A 129 30.95 -6.96 3.32
CA HIS A 129 32.20 -7.58 2.88
C HIS A 129 33.37 -6.58 2.88
N ASN A 130 33.74 -6.08 4.06
CA ASN A 130 34.86 -5.15 4.26
C ASN A 130 34.82 -3.95 3.28
N PRO A 131 33.83 -3.05 3.44
CA PRO A 131 33.63 -1.95 2.50
C PRO A 131 34.77 -0.95 2.56
N THR A 132 35.06 -0.34 1.42
CA THR A 132 35.97 0.82 1.30
C THR A 132 35.28 2.10 1.76
N ASP A 133 36.05 3.12 2.15
CA ASP A 133 35.47 4.41 2.57
C ASP A 133 34.66 5.10 1.46
N GLN A 134 35.04 4.89 0.19
CA GLN A 134 34.29 5.40 -0.96
C GLN A 134 32.94 4.70 -1.14
N GLN A 135 32.87 3.38 -0.88
CA GLN A 135 31.60 2.65 -0.92
C GLN A 135 30.66 3.10 0.20
N ILE A 136 31.20 3.34 1.41
CA ILE A 136 30.41 3.87 2.53
C ILE A 136 29.86 5.25 2.17
N GLU A 137 30.71 6.15 1.64
CA GLU A 137 30.30 7.49 1.22
C GLU A 137 29.22 7.46 0.13
N PHE A 138 29.45 6.69 -0.93
CA PHE A 138 28.50 6.51 -2.03
C PHE A 138 27.12 6.04 -1.54
N VAL A 139 27.08 5.02 -0.68
CA VAL A 139 25.82 4.51 -0.12
C VAL A 139 25.15 5.54 0.79
N THR A 140 25.93 6.21 1.62
CA THR A 140 25.42 7.23 2.55
C THR A 140 24.78 8.38 1.79
N GLU A 141 25.43 8.87 0.74
CA GLU A 141 24.94 10.01 -0.06
C GLU A 141 23.69 9.64 -0.86
N ILE A 142 23.63 8.43 -1.43
CA ILE A 142 22.40 7.93 -2.09
C ILE A 142 21.24 7.87 -1.11
N LEU A 143 21.44 7.26 0.06
CA LEU A 143 20.38 7.17 1.06
C LEU A 143 19.93 8.54 1.55
N GLN A 144 20.86 9.49 1.72
CA GLN A 144 20.54 10.87 2.07
C GLN A 144 19.65 11.53 1.00
N ASN A 145 20.04 11.42 -0.28
CA ASN A 145 19.29 11.99 -1.40
C ASN A 145 17.92 11.32 -1.63
N CYS A 146 17.82 10.02 -1.33
CA CYS A 146 16.59 9.27 -1.51
C CYS A 146 15.61 9.41 -0.33
N LEU A 147 16.10 9.42 0.91
CA LEU A 147 15.27 9.32 2.12
C LEU A 147 15.10 10.65 2.86
N LEU A 148 16.11 11.52 2.90
CA LEU A 148 16.13 12.72 3.77
C LEU A 148 15.81 14.03 3.04
N THR A 149 15.27 13.97 1.83
CA THR A 149 14.78 15.15 1.11
C THR A 149 13.37 15.55 1.57
N MET A 150 12.97 16.79 1.26
CA MET A 150 11.61 17.31 1.56
C MET A 150 10.51 16.42 0.96
N ASN A 151 10.78 15.85 -0.22
CA ASN A 151 9.93 14.87 -0.89
C ASN A 151 10.76 13.61 -1.14
N PRO A 152 10.79 12.65 -0.20
CA PRO A 152 11.56 11.42 -0.34
C PRO A 152 11.22 10.70 -1.64
N ILE A 153 12.26 10.18 -2.29
CA ILE A 153 12.15 9.43 -3.56
C ILE A 153 11.73 7.98 -3.27
N THR A 154 12.26 7.42 -2.18
CA THR A 154 12.04 6.04 -1.74
C THR A 154 11.67 6.02 -0.26
N SER A 155 11.36 4.82 0.25
CA SER A 155 11.08 4.62 1.67
C SER A 155 12.13 3.74 2.36
N ILE A 156 12.17 3.79 3.69
CA ILE A 156 13.09 2.96 4.49
C ILE A 156 12.85 1.47 4.22
N GLU A 157 11.59 1.08 3.98
CA GLU A 157 11.20 -0.30 3.69
C GLU A 157 11.84 -0.85 2.41
N GLU A 158 12.21 0.02 1.47
CA GLU A 158 12.88 -0.35 0.22
C GLU A 158 14.41 -0.47 0.37
N HIS A 159 14.97 0.00 1.48
CA HIS A 159 16.42 0.04 1.76
C HIS A 159 16.80 -0.68 3.07
N VAL A 160 15.93 -1.55 3.59
CA VAL A 160 16.07 -2.14 4.92
C VAL A 160 17.37 -2.93 5.11
N LEU A 161 17.86 -3.63 4.08
CA LEU A 161 19.08 -4.44 4.20
C LEU A 161 20.33 -3.57 4.23
N VAL A 162 20.35 -2.48 3.46
CA VAL A 162 21.47 -1.51 3.46
C VAL A 162 21.51 -0.74 4.78
N VAL A 163 20.36 -0.23 5.24
CA VAL A 163 20.26 0.49 6.51
C VAL A 163 20.75 -0.39 7.67
N ASN A 164 20.32 -1.65 7.72
CA ASN A 164 20.80 -2.61 8.70
C ASN A 164 22.31 -2.92 8.58
N ALA A 165 22.88 -2.90 7.37
CA ALA A 165 24.31 -3.09 7.17
C ALA A 165 25.11 -1.89 7.72
N LEU A 166 24.63 -0.67 7.50
CA LEU A 166 25.24 0.55 8.07
C LEU A 166 25.20 0.55 9.61
N ILE A 167 24.05 0.21 10.22
CA ILE A 167 23.93 0.09 11.68
C ILE A 167 24.93 -0.93 12.27
N LYS A 168 25.18 -2.04 11.57
CA LYS A 168 26.17 -3.05 12.02
C LYS A 168 27.61 -2.53 11.94
N LEU A 169 27.92 -1.70 10.94
CA LEU A 169 29.26 -1.11 10.80
C LEU A 169 29.59 -0.15 11.95
N GLU A 170 28.60 0.58 12.44
CA GLU A 170 28.71 1.42 13.64
C GLU A 170 29.07 0.59 14.88
N GLY A 171 28.32 -0.49 15.15
CA GLY A 171 28.53 -1.32 16.34
C GLY A 171 29.81 -2.16 16.35
N GLY A 172 30.47 -2.33 15.19
CA GLY A 172 31.65 -3.19 15.02
C GLY A 172 33.01 -2.50 15.11
N ARG A 173 33.09 -1.17 14.98
CA ARG A 173 34.36 -0.41 15.03
C ARG A 173 34.35 0.51 16.25
N GLN A 174 35.41 0.48 17.07
CA GLN A 174 35.56 1.46 18.14
C GLN A 174 35.62 2.88 17.53
N VAL A 175 34.75 3.76 18.00
CA VAL A 175 34.54 5.14 17.52
C VAL A 175 35.84 5.95 17.41
N SER A 176 36.85 5.61 18.19
CA SER A 176 38.18 6.23 18.22
C SER A 176 39.05 6.01 16.97
N SER A 177 38.67 5.14 16.02
CA SER A 177 39.35 5.02 14.71
C SER A 177 38.40 5.20 13.51
N ALA A 178 37.23 5.81 13.71
CA ALA A 178 36.26 6.01 12.64
C ALA A 178 36.78 6.99 11.57
N THR A 179 36.65 6.60 10.30
CA THR A 179 36.93 7.49 9.16
C THR A 179 35.82 8.55 9.06
N ASN A 180 36.10 9.72 8.46
CA ASN A 180 35.08 10.78 8.26
C ASN A 180 33.83 10.28 7.50
N ASN A 181 33.98 9.27 6.64
CA ASN A 181 32.86 8.70 5.91
C ASN A 181 32.00 7.79 6.78
N LEU A 182 32.60 7.10 7.75
CA LEU A 182 31.86 6.33 8.74
C LEU A 182 31.06 7.25 9.68
N SER A 183 31.62 8.40 10.08
CA SER A 183 30.88 9.36 10.91
C SER A 183 29.68 9.94 10.16
N ARG A 184 29.79 10.26 8.87
CA ARG A 184 28.65 10.68 8.03
C ARG A 184 27.58 9.59 7.91
N ALA A 185 27.98 8.32 7.82
CA ALA A 185 27.03 7.21 7.83
C ALA A 185 26.27 7.09 9.16
N VAL A 186 26.96 7.31 10.29
CA VAL A 186 26.33 7.35 11.62
C VAL A 186 25.37 8.53 11.75
N GLU A 187 25.75 9.73 11.29
CA GLU A 187 24.89 10.90 11.26
C GLU A 187 23.61 10.65 10.44
N LEU A 188 23.74 10.03 9.27
CA LEU A 188 22.59 9.62 8.44
C LEU A 188 21.62 8.71 9.21
N ILE A 189 22.13 7.68 9.90
CA ILE A 189 21.31 6.77 10.70
C ILE A 189 20.62 7.53 11.84
N GLN A 190 21.35 8.41 12.53
CA GLN A 190 20.80 9.23 13.60
C GLN A 190 19.69 10.18 13.09
N ASP A 191 19.85 10.76 11.91
CA ASP A 191 18.84 11.62 11.28
C ASP A 191 17.58 10.83 10.91
N LEU A 192 17.74 9.62 10.36
CA LEU A 192 16.62 8.72 10.07
C LEU A 192 15.89 8.30 11.35
N GLU A 193 16.64 7.98 12.40
CA GLU A 193 16.10 7.64 13.71
C GLU A 193 15.33 8.82 14.31
N ASN A 194 15.94 10.00 14.33
CA ASN A 194 15.33 11.24 14.83
C ASN A 194 14.03 11.55 14.09
N ARG A 195 14.01 11.47 12.76
CA ARG A 195 12.81 11.71 11.96
C ARG A 195 11.69 10.72 12.29
N SER A 196 12.00 9.42 12.35
CA SER A 196 11.00 8.39 12.68
C SER A 196 10.43 8.57 14.09
N ASN A 197 11.30 8.88 15.05
CA ASN A 197 10.94 9.04 16.44
C ASN A 197 10.13 10.32 16.71
N GLN A 198 10.48 11.44 16.06
CA GLN A 198 9.77 12.71 16.21
C GLN A 198 8.30 12.62 15.78
N LEU A 199 7.97 11.84 14.74
CA LEU A 199 6.59 11.62 14.29
C LEU A 199 5.69 11.03 15.40
N TYR A 200 6.29 10.27 16.32
CA TYR A 200 5.58 9.52 17.35
C TYR A 200 5.93 9.95 18.78
N LYS A 201 6.58 11.10 18.96
CA LYS A 201 7.12 11.55 20.26
C LYS A 201 6.09 11.50 21.40
N HIS A 202 4.84 11.85 21.11
CA HIS A 202 3.74 11.85 22.09
C HIS A 202 3.06 10.49 22.27
N LEU A 203 3.25 9.56 21.33
CA LEU A 203 2.58 8.27 21.28
C LEU A 203 3.49 7.12 21.74
N ASN A 204 4.81 7.29 21.65
CA ASN A 204 5.80 6.30 22.03
C ASN A 204 6.89 6.90 22.94
N PRO A 205 6.73 6.84 24.28
CA PRO A 205 7.71 7.40 25.21
C PRO A 205 9.06 6.65 25.19
N LYS A 206 9.12 5.42 24.66
CA LYS A 206 10.37 4.65 24.53
C LYS A 206 11.25 5.12 23.38
N ASN A 207 10.73 5.96 22.47
CA ASN A 207 11.47 6.55 21.38
C ASN A 207 12.22 5.52 20.50
N ASP A 208 11.59 4.36 20.27
CA ASP A 208 12.13 3.24 19.50
C ASP A 208 11.33 2.96 18.21
N SER A 209 10.65 4.00 17.70
CA SER A 209 9.80 3.92 16.51
C SER A 209 10.60 3.54 15.27
N PHE A 210 11.84 4.04 15.15
CA PHE A 210 12.76 3.65 14.08
C PHE A 210 13.04 2.14 14.07
N SER A 211 13.43 1.58 15.21
CA SER A 211 13.70 0.14 15.37
C SER A 211 12.47 -0.72 15.07
N LEU A 212 11.29 -0.30 15.51
CA LEU A 212 10.04 -1.00 15.20
C LEU A 212 9.67 -0.91 13.71
N ARG A 213 9.94 0.22 13.05
CA ARG A 213 9.73 0.40 11.62
C ARG A 213 10.69 -0.48 10.80
N LEU A 214 11.97 -0.57 11.18
CA LEU A 214 12.92 -1.48 10.55
C LEU A 214 12.51 -2.94 10.71
N LEU A 215 12.04 -3.33 11.90
CA LEU A 215 11.54 -4.69 12.14
C LEU A 215 10.35 -5.04 11.24
N PHE A 216 9.43 -4.08 11.04
CA PHE A 216 8.31 -4.24 10.12
C PHE A 216 8.77 -4.27 8.65
N ALA A 217 9.73 -3.43 8.26
CA ALA A 217 10.35 -3.44 6.95
C ALA A 217 10.99 -4.80 6.60
N GLU A 218 11.70 -5.41 7.55
CA GLU A 218 12.26 -6.76 7.38
C GLU A 218 11.17 -7.80 7.14
N TRP A 219 10.04 -7.69 7.85
CA TRP A 219 8.90 -8.58 7.62
C TRP A 219 8.30 -8.41 6.21
N ILE A 220 8.14 -7.17 5.74
CA ILE A 220 7.71 -6.89 4.36
C ILE A 220 8.69 -7.56 3.39
N ARG A 221 10.00 -7.43 3.62
CA ARG A 221 11.04 -8.05 2.79
C ARG A 221 10.91 -9.57 2.74
N VAL A 222 10.72 -10.22 3.89
CA VAL A 222 10.51 -11.67 3.98
C VAL A 222 9.25 -12.12 3.24
N CYS A 223 8.19 -11.32 3.24
CA CYS A 223 6.96 -11.62 2.49
C CYS A 223 7.11 -11.58 0.98
N ARG A 224 8.13 -10.89 0.45
CA ARG A 224 8.42 -10.82 -0.99
C ARG A 224 9.26 -12.00 -1.51
N ILE A 225 9.89 -12.77 -0.62
CA ILE A 225 10.72 -13.91 -1.01
C ILE A 225 9.80 -15.10 -1.34
N ASN A 226 9.73 -15.47 -2.62
CA ASN A 226 8.84 -16.54 -3.13
C ASN A 226 9.09 -17.92 -2.51
N THR A 227 10.29 -18.18 -1.98
CA THR A 227 10.69 -19.48 -1.42
C THR A 227 10.44 -19.60 0.09
N THR A 228 9.91 -18.56 0.74
CA THR A 228 9.71 -18.58 2.20
C THR A 228 8.58 -19.53 2.62
N THR A 229 8.89 -20.42 3.56
CA THR A 229 7.93 -21.41 4.09
C THR A 229 7.05 -20.82 5.20
N ASN A 230 5.87 -21.42 5.40
CA ASN A 230 4.97 -21.06 6.51
C ASN A 230 5.63 -21.18 7.90
N ALA A 231 6.62 -22.07 8.06
CA ALA A 231 7.38 -22.20 9.30
C ALA A 231 8.23 -20.94 9.57
N LEU A 232 8.92 -20.42 8.55
CA LEU A 232 9.73 -19.21 8.66
C LEU A 232 8.87 -17.97 8.94
N TYR A 233 7.72 -17.85 8.27
CA TYR A 233 6.76 -16.77 8.58
C TYR A 233 6.31 -16.81 10.03
N ARG A 234 6.00 -18.01 10.55
CA ARG A 234 5.60 -18.19 11.95
C ARG A 234 6.72 -17.81 12.93
N GLN A 235 7.94 -18.24 12.69
CA GLN A 235 9.10 -17.92 13.53
C GLN A 235 9.37 -16.42 13.57
N PHE A 236 9.33 -15.75 12.40
CA PHE A 236 9.54 -14.32 12.32
C PHE A 236 8.41 -13.54 13.01
N ALA A 237 7.15 -13.91 12.78
CA ALA A 237 6.00 -13.29 13.46
C ALA A 237 6.09 -13.47 14.98
N GLN A 238 6.57 -14.62 15.46
CA GLN A 238 6.80 -14.86 16.89
C GLN A 238 7.89 -13.95 17.46
N ARG A 239 8.99 -13.74 16.71
CA ARG A 239 10.05 -12.78 17.08
C ARG A 239 9.48 -11.38 17.23
N ILE A 240 8.72 -10.89 16.24
CA ILE A 240 8.07 -9.56 16.34
C ILE A 240 7.15 -9.51 17.54
N LEU A 241 6.26 -10.49 17.68
CA LEU A 241 5.29 -10.54 18.77
C LEU A 241 5.99 -10.47 20.13
N SER A 242 7.07 -11.22 20.35
CA SER A 242 7.83 -11.17 21.61
C SER A 242 8.42 -9.79 21.92
N GLN A 243 8.82 -9.02 20.91
CA GLN A 243 9.41 -7.68 21.09
C GLN A 243 8.36 -6.60 21.37
N VAL A 244 7.12 -6.79 20.92
CA VAL A 244 6.03 -5.79 21.06
C VAL A 244 5.02 -6.13 22.17
N SER A 245 5.04 -7.35 22.70
CA SER A 245 4.07 -7.83 23.71
C SER A 245 4.39 -7.42 25.15
N SER A 246 5.33 -6.50 25.40
CA SER A 246 5.67 -6.08 26.76
C SER A 246 4.52 -5.38 27.48
N SER A 247 3.65 -4.70 26.73
CA SER A 247 2.43 -4.06 27.24
C SER A 247 1.40 -3.95 26.11
N THR A 248 0.12 -3.80 26.48
CA THR A 248 -0.95 -3.55 25.51
C THR A 248 -0.69 -2.28 24.70
N ASP A 249 -0.20 -1.22 25.34
CA ASP A 249 0.10 0.05 24.67
C ASP A 249 1.20 -0.09 23.62
N ARG A 250 2.27 -0.86 23.92
CA ARG A 250 3.35 -1.13 22.96
C ARG A 250 2.84 -1.93 21.75
N LEU A 251 1.98 -2.92 21.98
CA LEU A 251 1.37 -3.69 20.91
C LEU A 251 0.47 -2.81 20.03
N CYS A 252 -0.40 -2.00 20.63
CA CYS A 252 -1.26 -1.06 19.91
C CYS A 252 -0.46 0.01 19.16
N PHE A 253 0.64 0.49 19.73
CA PHE A 253 1.57 1.40 19.06
C PHE A 253 2.19 0.76 17.82
N PHE A 254 2.67 -0.49 17.93
CA PHE A 254 3.20 -1.22 16.78
C PHE A 254 2.16 -1.40 15.66
N PHE A 255 0.91 -1.72 16.01
CA PHE A 255 -0.19 -1.78 15.04
C PHE A 255 -0.45 -0.42 14.40
N ARG A 256 -0.38 0.68 15.16
CA ARG A 256 -0.57 2.03 14.64
C ARG A 256 0.52 2.40 13.64
N LEU A 257 1.79 2.25 14.05
CA LEU A 257 2.96 2.49 13.20
C LEU A 257 2.86 1.68 11.90
N SER A 258 2.60 0.37 11.99
CA SER A 258 2.48 -0.50 10.81
C SER A 258 1.32 -0.09 9.89
N THR A 259 0.19 0.32 10.47
CA THR A 259 -0.99 0.78 9.72
C THR A 259 -0.68 2.08 8.97
N GLU A 260 -0.12 3.08 9.65
CA GLU A 260 0.24 4.37 9.06
C GLU A 260 1.32 4.21 7.96
N THR A 261 2.36 3.40 8.21
CA THR A 261 3.36 3.04 7.19
C THR A 261 2.70 2.38 5.97
N CYS A 262 1.77 1.44 6.15
CA CYS A 262 1.09 0.81 5.02
C CYS A 262 0.24 1.79 4.19
N ILE A 263 -0.34 2.81 4.83
CA ILE A 263 -1.13 3.84 4.15
C ILE A 263 -0.21 4.79 3.39
N GLU A 264 0.92 5.20 4.00
CA GLU A 264 1.96 6.03 3.38
C GLU A 264 2.51 5.37 2.11
N LEU A 265 2.80 4.07 2.17
CA LEU A 265 3.37 3.30 1.05
C LEU A 265 2.33 2.85 0.01
N TYR A 266 1.03 3.10 0.22
CA TYR A 266 0.01 2.53 -0.63
C TYR A 266 0.05 3.12 -2.05
N GLN A 267 0.26 2.24 -3.01
CA GLN A 267 0.02 2.50 -4.43
C GLN A 267 -0.91 1.42 -4.98
N PRO A 268 -1.92 1.76 -5.81
CA PRO A 268 -2.85 0.76 -6.36
C PRO A 268 -2.16 -0.39 -7.11
N SER A 269 -1.01 -0.13 -7.75
CA SER A 269 -0.19 -1.11 -8.45
C SER A 269 0.71 -1.94 -7.52
N ARG A 270 0.92 -1.51 -6.28
CA ARG A 270 1.87 -2.10 -5.32
C ARG A 270 1.27 -2.20 -3.90
N PRO A 271 0.28 -3.09 -3.67
CA PRO A 271 -0.34 -3.25 -2.36
C PRO A 271 0.45 -4.15 -1.37
N GLN A 272 1.70 -4.53 -1.69
CA GLN A 272 2.41 -5.60 -0.98
C GLN A 272 2.66 -5.30 0.51
N ALA A 273 2.84 -4.04 0.90
CA ALA A 273 3.02 -3.68 2.30
C ALA A 273 1.78 -4.01 3.14
N ILE A 274 0.59 -3.72 2.60
CA ILE A 274 -0.69 -4.07 3.24
C ILE A 274 -0.83 -5.60 3.32
N ASP A 275 -0.56 -6.32 2.22
CA ASP A 275 -0.68 -7.78 2.20
C ASP A 275 0.26 -8.43 3.23
N ALA A 276 1.50 -7.94 3.32
CA ALA A 276 2.45 -8.37 4.33
C ALA A 276 1.93 -8.07 5.75
N TYR A 277 1.42 -6.87 6.01
CA TYR A 277 0.88 -6.51 7.32
C TYR A 277 -0.29 -7.41 7.74
N THR A 278 -1.25 -7.64 6.86
CA THR A 278 -2.41 -8.48 7.18
C THR A 278 -2.00 -9.93 7.44
N LYS A 279 -0.99 -10.43 6.70
CA LYS A 279 -0.40 -11.74 6.93
C LYS A 279 0.29 -11.84 8.29
N LEU A 280 1.01 -10.79 8.71
CA LEU A 280 1.63 -10.71 10.04
C LEU A 280 0.57 -10.85 11.13
N ILE A 281 -0.51 -10.06 11.03
CA ILE A 281 -1.61 -10.10 12.00
C ILE A 281 -2.24 -11.50 12.04
N GLY A 282 -2.49 -12.12 10.88
CA GLY A 282 -2.98 -13.50 10.79
C GLY A 282 -2.07 -14.50 11.52
N HIS A 283 -0.75 -14.37 11.40
CA HIS A 283 0.20 -15.19 12.16
C HIS A 283 0.20 -14.87 13.66
N MET A 284 0.19 -13.59 14.06
CA MET A 284 0.16 -13.18 15.47
C MET A 284 -1.10 -13.69 16.20
N VAL A 285 -2.25 -13.67 15.52
CA VAL A 285 -3.51 -14.24 16.05
C VAL A 285 -3.40 -15.75 16.20
N ARG A 286 -2.85 -16.47 15.20
CA ARG A 286 -2.63 -17.93 15.29
C ARG A 286 -1.65 -18.33 16.41
N LEU A 287 -0.74 -17.44 16.79
CA LEU A 287 0.22 -17.65 17.88
C LEU A 287 -0.39 -17.47 19.28
N GLN A 288 -1.59 -16.89 19.40
CA GLN A 288 -2.25 -16.72 20.70
C GLN A 288 -2.70 -18.07 21.28
N GLU A 289 -2.54 -18.19 22.60
CA GLU A 289 -2.75 -19.43 23.36
C GLU A 289 -4.21 -19.87 23.40
N ASN A 290 -5.15 -18.92 23.51
CA ASN A 290 -6.57 -19.21 23.67
C ASN A 290 -7.47 -18.25 22.86
N ASN A 291 -8.74 -18.62 22.72
CA ASN A 291 -9.71 -17.88 21.91
C ASN A 291 -9.96 -16.45 22.43
N MET A 292 -9.91 -16.23 23.74
CA MET A 292 -10.06 -14.90 24.33
C MET A 292 -8.91 -13.97 23.93
N ALA A 293 -7.67 -14.45 23.97
CA ALA A 293 -6.48 -13.70 23.55
C ALA A 293 -6.51 -13.41 22.04
N ARG A 294 -6.97 -14.38 21.22
CA ARG A 294 -7.20 -14.19 19.77
C ARG A 294 -8.17 -13.05 19.51
N ILE A 295 -9.35 -13.09 20.14
CA ILE A 295 -10.40 -12.07 19.98
C ILE A 295 -9.89 -10.73 20.49
N LYS A 296 -9.21 -10.68 21.64
CA LYS A 296 -8.65 -9.44 22.20
C LYS A 296 -7.64 -8.79 21.25
N MET A 297 -6.74 -9.57 20.67
CA MET A 297 -5.77 -9.08 19.69
C MET A 297 -6.46 -8.53 18.42
N ILE A 298 -7.46 -9.26 17.91
CA ILE A 298 -8.30 -8.82 16.79
C ILE A 298 -8.98 -7.48 17.11
N SER A 299 -9.56 -7.36 18.31
CA SER A 299 -10.19 -6.12 18.76
C SER A 299 -9.18 -4.97 18.83
N HIS A 300 -7.97 -5.20 19.37
CA HIS A 300 -6.95 -4.15 19.45
C HIS A 300 -6.52 -3.66 18.06
N VAL A 301 -6.18 -4.55 17.13
CA VAL A 301 -5.71 -4.15 15.80
C VAL A 301 -6.82 -3.42 15.02
N LEU A 302 -8.06 -3.91 15.07
CA LEU A 302 -9.17 -3.26 14.38
C LEU A 302 -9.53 -1.91 15.00
N SER A 303 -9.52 -1.78 16.33
CA SER A 303 -9.71 -0.49 17.01
C SER A 303 -8.63 0.52 16.63
N VAL A 304 -7.36 0.10 16.54
CA VAL A 304 -6.27 0.95 16.07
C VAL A 304 -6.50 1.41 14.62
N ILE A 305 -6.92 0.50 13.73
CA ILE A 305 -7.25 0.86 12.34
C ILE A 305 -8.39 1.88 12.28
N VAL A 306 -9.45 1.70 13.09
CA VAL A 306 -10.56 2.66 13.19
C VAL A 306 -10.07 4.04 13.63
N LEU A 307 -9.20 4.10 14.66
CA LEU A 307 -8.63 5.36 15.14
C LEU A 307 -7.77 6.05 14.07
N VAL A 308 -6.99 5.28 13.29
CA VAL A 308 -6.20 5.84 12.17
C VAL A 308 -7.13 6.34 11.06
N ILE A 309 -8.20 5.61 10.72
CA ILE A 309 -9.20 6.08 9.75
C ILE A 309 -9.82 7.39 10.22
N ALA A 310 -10.25 7.46 11.48
CA ALA A 310 -10.89 8.65 12.04
C ALA A 310 -9.97 9.87 11.99
N HIS A 311 -8.72 9.71 12.43
CA HIS A 311 -7.73 10.78 12.40
C HIS A 311 -7.43 11.26 10.96
N GLN A 312 -7.27 10.35 10.01
CA GLN A 312 -7.00 10.70 8.61
C GLN A 312 -8.22 11.35 7.93
N HIS A 313 -9.42 10.86 8.22
CA HIS A 313 -10.67 11.43 7.68
C HIS A 313 -10.88 12.86 8.17
N GLU A 314 -10.68 13.13 9.46
CA GLU A 314 -10.82 14.47 10.06
C GLU A 314 -9.76 15.46 9.53
N ASN A 315 -8.52 15.02 9.39
CA ASN A 315 -7.42 15.90 8.96
C ASN A 315 -7.41 16.14 7.44
N GLN A 316 -7.69 15.13 6.62
CA GLN A 316 -7.58 15.23 5.16
C GLN A 316 -8.87 15.72 4.48
N ASN A 317 -10.03 15.57 5.13
CA ASN A 317 -11.34 15.97 4.60
C ASN A 317 -11.55 15.47 3.15
N ILE A 318 -11.61 16.40 2.18
CA ILE A 318 -11.86 16.10 0.76
C ILE A 318 -10.71 15.28 0.13
N HIS A 319 -9.51 15.36 0.70
CA HIS A 319 -8.33 14.61 0.24
C HIS A 319 -8.23 13.20 0.84
N PHE A 320 -9.16 12.82 1.72
CA PHE A 320 -9.16 11.49 2.34
C PHE A 320 -9.23 10.39 1.27
N ASN A 321 -8.22 9.53 1.26
CA ASN A 321 -8.16 8.39 0.34
C ASN A 321 -8.66 7.12 1.03
N GLN A 322 -9.85 6.66 0.65
CA GLN A 322 -10.46 5.44 1.21
C GLN A 322 -9.87 4.12 0.67
N LYS A 323 -9.06 4.14 -0.40
CA LYS A 323 -8.56 2.92 -1.08
C LYS A 323 -7.56 2.08 -0.26
N PRO A 324 -6.54 2.66 0.41
CA PRO A 324 -5.66 1.90 1.29
C PRO A 324 -6.44 1.16 2.38
N PHE A 325 -7.40 1.84 3.01
CA PHE A 325 -8.21 1.29 4.09
C PHE A 325 -9.15 0.17 3.64
N LEU A 326 -9.74 0.30 2.43
CA LEU A 326 -10.49 -0.80 1.81
C LEU A 326 -9.61 -2.03 1.61
N LYS A 327 -8.43 -1.86 1.02
CA LYS A 327 -7.49 -2.95 0.78
C LYS A 327 -7.03 -3.59 2.10
N LEU A 328 -6.77 -2.77 3.11
CA LEU A 328 -6.39 -3.23 4.44
C LEU A 328 -7.49 -4.04 5.12
N LEU A 329 -8.70 -3.49 5.27
CA LEU A 329 -9.80 -4.16 5.98
C LEU A 329 -10.31 -5.40 5.24
N SER A 330 -10.28 -5.42 3.91
CA SER A 330 -10.66 -6.59 3.11
C SER A 330 -9.62 -7.71 3.19
N SER A 331 -8.32 -7.39 3.07
CA SER A 331 -7.25 -8.39 3.17
C SER A 331 -7.11 -8.92 4.60
N LEU A 332 -7.28 -8.04 5.59
CA LEU A 332 -7.27 -8.42 7.00
C LEU A 332 -8.44 -9.35 7.32
N PHE A 333 -9.64 -9.07 6.79
CA PHE A 333 -10.78 -9.98 6.94
C PHE A 333 -10.45 -11.39 6.47
N ILE A 334 -9.84 -11.53 5.28
CA ILE A 334 -9.47 -12.84 4.71
C ILE A 334 -8.47 -13.55 5.62
N GLU A 335 -7.42 -12.87 6.07
CA GLU A 335 -6.41 -13.46 6.95
C GLU A 335 -6.97 -13.87 8.31
N LEU A 336 -7.81 -13.03 8.93
CA LEU A 336 -8.45 -13.32 10.21
C LEU A 336 -9.51 -14.43 10.10
N ASN A 337 -10.28 -14.46 9.01
CA ASN A 337 -11.19 -15.56 8.70
C ASN A 337 -10.42 -16.87 8.65
N ASN A 338 -9.30 -16.91 7.91
CA ASN A 338 -8.44 -18.08 7.82
C ASN A 338 -7.72 -18.43 9.13
N ALA A 339 -7.51 -17.45 10.02
CA ALA A 339 -6.89 -17.67 11.33
C ALA A 339 -7.87 -18.23 12.37
N THR A 340 -9.18 -17.96 12.20
CA THR A 340 -10.21 -18.30 13.18
C THR A 340 -11.15 -19.42 12.74
N SER A 341 -11.25 -19.73 11.45
CA SER A 341 -12.23 -20.67 10.87
C SER A 341 -12.22 -22.08 11.45
N ARG A 342 -11.12 -22.53 12.08
CA ARG A 342 -11.02 -23.85 12.71
C ARG A 342 -11.74 -23.95 14.05
N ASP A 343 -12.01 -22.82 14.70
CA ASP A 343 -12.62 -22.78 16.03
C ASP A 343 -13.89 -21.93 15.99
N LYS A 344 -15.04 -22.56 16.25
CA LYS A 344 -16.36 -21.91 16.15
C LYS A 344 -16.50 -20.70 17.08
N HIS A 345 -15.94 -20.76 18.29
CA HIS A 345 -16.05 -19.66 19.26
C HIS A 345 -15.15 -18.48 18.86
N ALA A 346 -13.90 -18.77 18.46
CA ALA A 346 -13.01 -17.73 17.95
C ALA A 346 -13.59 -17.07 16.70
N HIS A 347 -14.17 -17.87 15.78
CA HIS A 347 -14.76 -17.39 14.55
C HIS A 347 -16.00 -16.50 14.80
N ALA A 348 -16.92 -16.94 15.68
CA ALA A 348 -18.08 -16.13 16.06
C ALA A 348 -17.69 -14.82 16.76
N GLY A 349 -16.66 -14.86 17.61
CA GLY A 349 -16.09 -13.68 18.25
C GLY A 349 -15.51 -12.70 17.23
N PHE A 350 -14.68 -13.20 16.31
CA PHE A 350 -14.13 -12.42 15.20
C PHE A 350 -15.22 -11.75 14.36
N MET A 351 -16.24 -12.51 13.93
CA MET A 351 -17.34 -11.98 13.14
C MET A 351 -18.08 -10.86 13.89
N THR A 352 -18.29 -11.01 15.19
CA THR A 352 -18.90 -9.96 16.03
C THR A 352 -18.04 -8.70 16.06
N VAL A 353 -16.74 -8.83 16.32
CA VAL A 353 -15.81 -7.68 16.39
C VAL A 353 -15.71 -6.96 15.04
N TYR A 354 -15.52 -7.70 13.95
CA TYR A 354 -15.43 -7.12 12.61
C TYR A 354 -16.72 -6.38 12.22
N SER A 355 -17.87 -6.95 12.55
CA SER A 355 -19.16 -6.33 12.27
C SER A 355 -19.39 -5.05 13.09
N ASN A 356 -18.96 -5.03 14.35
CA ASN A 356 -19.00 -3.82 15.17
C ASN A 356 -18.09 -2.73 14.58
N VAL A 357 -16.92 -3.10 14.05
CA VAL A 357 -16.02 -2.15 13.37
C VAL A 357 -16.67 -1.57 12.12
N LEU A 358 -17.34 -2.38 11.29
CA LEU A 358 -18.10 -1.86 10.16
C LEU A 358 -19.21 -0.91 10.63
N TYR A 359 -19.96 -1.26 11.68
CA TYR A 359 -21.01 -0.38 12.19
C TYR A 359 -20.44 0.95 12.75
N THR A 360 -19.31 0.92 13.44
CA THR A 360 -18.62 2.14 13.90
C THR A 360 -18.18 3.02 12.74
N LEU A 361 -17.77 2.42 11.61
CA LEU A 361 -17.34 3.11 10.40
C LEU A 361 -18.50 3.45 9.45
N GLU A 362 -19.75 3.51 9.95
CA GLU A 362 -20.91 3.74 9.10
C GLU A 362 -20.80 5.04 8.28
N PRO A 363 -21.39 5.08 7.05
CA PRO A 363 -21.22 6.20 6.14
C PRO A 363 -21.76 7.55 6.64
N THR A 364 -22.72 7.54 7.57
CA THR A 364 -23.23 8.75 8.24
C THR A 364 -22.15 9.45 9.08
N GLN A 365 -21.25 8.70 9.71
CA GLN A 365 -20.12 9.21 10.48
C GLN A 365 -18.89 9.46 9.60
N PHE A 366 -18.66 8.58 8.62
CA PHE A 366 -17.49 8.62 7.72
C PHE A 366 -17.91 8.69 6.25
N PRO A 367 -18.49 9.82 5.78
CA PRO A 367 -18.99 9.92 4.41
C PRO A 367 -17.88 9.74 3.36
N GLY A 368 -16.65 10.14 3.65
CA GLY A 368 -15.49 9.92 2.77
C GLY A 368 -15.12 8.43 2.59
N PHE A 369 -15.62 7.55 3.46
CA PHE A 369 -15.39 6.11 3.43
C PHE A 369 -16.57 5.30 2.89
N ALA A 370 -17.67 5.94 2.48
CA ALA A 370 -18.93 5.29 2.14
C ALA A 370 -18.82 4.21 1.05
N PHE A 371 -18.03 4.43 0.00
CA PHE A 371 -17.88 3.45 -1.09
C PHE A 371 -17.09 2.22 -0.65
N SER A 372 -16.00 2.42 0.07
CA SER A 372 -15.21 1.35 0.66
C SER A 372 -16.04 0.56 1.67
N TRP A 373 -16.81 1.26 2.50
CA TRP A 373 -17.71 0.65 3.47
C TRP A 373 -18.75 -0.25 2.81
N LEU A 374 -19.42 0.23 1.75
CA LEU A 374 -20.38 -0.56 0.96
C LEU A 374 -19.72 -1.86 0.46
N GLN A 375 -18.52 -1.78 -0.11
CA GLN A 375 -17.80 -2.95 -0.61
C GLN A 375 -17.40 -3.95 0.50
N LEU A 376 -17.11 -3.47 1.71
CA LEU A 376 -16.70 -4.31 2.84
C LEU A 376 -17.89 -5.10 3.42
N PHE A 377 -19.01 -4.44 3.73
CA PHE A 377 -20.15 -5.16 4.30
C PHE A 377 -20.88 -6.03 3.26
N SER A 378 -20.81 -5.67 1.97
CA SER A 378 -21.31 -6.50 0.87
C SER A 378 -20.28 -7.51 0.35
N HIS A 379 -19.16 -7.71 1.04
CA HIS A 379 -18.06 -8.53 0.53
C HIS A 379 -18.48 -10.01 0.42
N ARG A 380 -18.17 -10.65 -0.71
CA ARG A 380 -18.60 -12.03 -1.06
C ARG A 380 -18.21 -13.12 -0.06
N LEU A 381 -17.18 -12.89 0.76
CA LEU A 381 -16.78 -13.83 1.81
C LEU A 381 -17.38 -13.47 3.18
N TYR A 382 -17.73 -12.21 3.40
CA TYR A 382 -18.24 -11.76 4.71
C TYR A 382 -19.75 -11.95 4.79
N LEU A 383 -20.49 -11.46 3.79
CA LEU A 383 -21.95 -11.48 3.81
C LEU A 383 -22.52 -12.90 3.98
N PRO A 384 -22.07 -13.93 3.24
CA PRO A 384 -22.61 -15.29 3.43
C PRO A 384 -22.34 -15.85 4.83
N LEU A 385 -21.24 -15.48 5.49
CA LEU A 385 -20.92 -15.95 6.83
C LEU A 385 -21.87 -15.41 7.91
N LEU A 386 -22.61 -14.34 7.62
CA LEU A 386 -23.70 -13.87 8.50
C LEU A 386 -24.94 -14.78 8.44
N PHE A 387 -25.04 -15.64 7.42
CA PHE A 387 -26.16 -16.56 7.20
C PHE A 387 -25.78 -18.05 7.34
N ALA A 388 -24.49 -18.38 7.32
CA ALA A 388 -23.96 -19.75 7.17
C ALA A 388 -23.93 -20.59 8.47
N THR A 389 -24.95 -20.53 9.32
CA THR A 389 -24.96 -21.30 10.59
C THR A 389 -26.25 -22.10 10.79
N ASP A 390 -26.09 -23.41 11.02
CA ASP A 390 -27.20 -24.34 11.35
C ASP A 390 -27.77 -24.12 12.76
N GLN A 391 -27.04 -23.40 13.62
CA GLN A 391 -27.52 -23.04 14.96
C GLN A 391 -28.45 -21.83 14.87
N GLU A 392 -29.70 -22.00 15.32
CA GLU A 392 -30.74 -20.96 15.24
C GLU A 392 -30.31 -19.65 15.91
N GLU A 393 -29.74 -19.70 17.13
CA GLU A 393 -29.30 -18.50 17.85
C GLU A 393 -28.18 -17.75 17.12
N ALA A 394 -27.18 -18.47 16.59
CA ALA A 394 -26.08 -17.88 15.85
C ALA A 394 -26.57 -17.26 14.52
N SER A 395 -27.53 -17.92 13.87
CA SER A 395 -28.18 -17.46 12.64
C SER A 395 -28.96 -16.17 12.89
N GLN A 396 -29.72 -16.10 13.98
CA GLN A 396 -30.42 -14.88 14.38
C GLN A 396 -29.47 -13.72 14.68
N LYS A 397 -28.34 -14.00 15.34
CA LYS A 397 -27.33 -12.97 15.63
C LYS A 397 -26.70 -12.42 14.34
N GLY A 398 -26.34 -13.28 13.39
CA GLY A 398 -25.79 -12.88 12.10
C GLY A 398 -26.79 -12.06 11.27
N GLN A 399 -28.06 -12.48 11.23
CA GLN A 399 -29.13 -11.72 10.58
C GLN A 399 -29.36 -10.35 11.25
N THR A 400 -29.29 -10.27 12.58
CA THR A 400 -29.40 -9.00 13.32
C THR A 400 -28.26 -8.04 12.95
N ILE A 401 -27.04 -8.56 12.82
CA ILE A 401 -25.89 -7.79 12.34
C ILE A 401 -26.13 -7.27 10.91
N CYS A 402 -26.55 -8.16 10.01
CA CYS A 402 -26.85 -7.81 8.62
C CYS A 402 -27.91 -6.70 8.54
N PHE A 403 -29.00 -6.83 9.30
CA PHE A 403 -30.06 -5.83 9.38
C PHE A 403 -29.55 -4.47 9.85
N LYS A 404 -28.70 -4.44 10.89
CA LYS A 404 -28.09 -3.20 11.38
C LYS A 404 -27.23 -2.52 10.30
N LEU A 405 -26.38 -3.28 9.61
CA LEU A 405 -25.51 -2.73 8.57
C LEU A 405 -26.33 -2.22 7.38
N ILE A 406 -27.29 -3.00 6.88
CA ILE A 406 -28.18 -2.54 5.79
C ILE A 406 -28.95 -1.29 6.21
N SER A 407 -29.42 -1.23 7.46
CA SER A 407 -30.14 -0.07 7.97
C SER A 407 -29.26 1.19 7.99
N ALA A 408 -28.01 1.08 8.43
CA ALA A 408 -27.04 2.18 8.38
C ALA A 408 -26.79 2.63 6.93
N HIS A 409 -26.63 1.69 6.00
CA HIS A 409 -26.45 1.96 4.56
C HIS A 409 -27.63 2.73 3.95
N LEU A 410 -28.86 2.22 4.16
CA LEU A 410 -30.06 2.83 3.61
C LEU A 410 -30.36 4.19 4.26
N SER A 411 -30.07 4.34 5.55
CA SER A 411 -30.21 5.62 6.26
C SER A 411 -29.29 6.69 5.65
N PHE A 412 -28.03 6.36 5.37
CA PHE A 412 -27.12 7.27 4.69
C PHE A 412 -27.58 7.58 3.25
N LEU A 413 -28.01 6.56 2.51
CA LEU A 413 -28.56 6.76 1.17
C LEU A 413 -29.77 7.70 1.20
N ASN A 414 -30.67 7.57 2.16
CA ASN A 414 -31.81 8.47 2.34
C ASN A 414 -31.35 9.92 2.50
N GLN A 415 -30.36 10.18 3.36
CA GLN A 415 -29.80 11.52 3.56
C GLN A 415 -29.22 12.10 2.26
N LEU A 416 -28.50 11.29 1.46
CA LEU A 416 -27.99 11.72 0.15
C LEU A 416 -29.14 12.05 -0.82
N LEU A 417 -30.18 11.21 -0.86
CA LEU A 417 -31.28 11.34 -1.80
C LEU A 417 -32.26 12.47 -1.43
N GLN A 418 -32.33 12.89 -0.16
CA GLN A 418 -33.15 14.04 0.25
C GLN A 418 -32.73 15.35 -0.43
N GLN A 419 -31.46 15.49 -0.83
CA GLN A 419 -30.94 16.69 -1.50
C GLN A 419 -31.41 16.84 -2.96
N ARG A 420 -32.17 15.87 -3.50
CA ARG A 420 -32.61 15.87 -4.91
C ARG A 420 -33.67 16.91 -5.23
N THR A 421 -34.43 17.37 -4.23
CA THR A 421 -35.45 18.41 -4.41
C THR A 421 -34.81 19.77 -4.67
N THR A 422 -33.55 19.95 -4.27
CA THR A 422 -32.81 21.22 -4.40
C THR A 422 -31.74 21.18 -5.49
N ARG A 423 -31.17 20.01 -5.82
CA ARG A 423 -30.16 19.90 -6.88
C ARG A 423 -30.19 18.57 -7.64
N ARG A 424 -29.54 18.56 -8.81
CA ARG A 424 -29.25 17.32 -9.56
C ARG A 424 -28.23 16.46 -8.82
N PHE A 425 -28.35 15.14 -8.96
CA PHE A 425 -27.37 14.19 -8.45
C PHE A 425 -26.02 14.32 -9.16
N SER A 426 -24.96 14.35 -8.36
CA SER A 426 -23.59 14.18 -8.77
C SER A 426 -23.34 12.77 -9.34
N GLN A 427 -22.21 12.62 -10.03
CA GLN A 427 -21.79 11.31 -10.52
C GLN A 427 -21.55 10.30 -9.38
N ALA A 428 -21.02 10.77 -8.24
CA ALA A 428 -20.80 9.94 -7.07
C ALA A 428 -22.12 9.42 -6.48
N GLU A 429 -23.14 10.27 -6.32
CA GLU A 429 -24.45 9.85 -5.81
C GLU A 429 -25.14 8.82 -6.71
N LYS A 430 -25.06 9.03 -8.04
CA LYS A 430 -25.57 8.06 -9.02
C LYS A 430 -24.84 6.72 -8.90
N ALA A 431 -23.52 6.74 -8.79
CA ALA A 431 -22.71 5.53 -8.62
C ALA A 431 -23.03 4.82 -7.29
N PHE A 432 -23.23 5.55 -6.20
CA PHE A 432 -23.58 5.00 -4.89
C PHE A 432 -24.98 4.36 -4.89
N TYR A 433 -25.96 5.02 -5.53
CA TYR A 433 -27.29 4.45 -5.77
C TYR A 433 -27.23 3.14 -6.56
N GLN A 434 -26.46 3.13 -7.67
CA GLN A 434 -26.27 1.93 -8.48
C GLN A 434 -25.58 0.80 -7.68
N GLY A 435 -24.60 1.12 -6.85
CA GLY A 435 -23.97 0.16 -5.93
C GLY A 435 -24.99 -0.45 -4.97
N THR A 436 -25.88 0.38 -4.42
CA THR A 436 -26.95 -0.06 -3.52
C THR A 436 -27.95 -0.98 -4.23
N LEU A 437 -28.36 -0.62 -5.45
CA LEU A 437 -29.24 -1.46 -6.26
C LEU A 437 -28.63 -2.84 -6.51
N ARG A 438 -27.36 -2.89 -6.92
CA ARG A 438 -26.65 -4.17 -7.14
C ARG A 438 -26.60 -5.01 -5.87
N PHE A 439 -26.31 -4.40 -4.73
CA PHE A 439 -26.31 -5.07 -3.44
C PHE A 439 -27.70 -5.64 -3.09
N LEU A 440 -28.78 -4.86 -3.23
CA LEU A 440 -30.13 -5.32 -2.94
C LEU A 440 -30.60 -6.43 -3.89
N VAL A 441 -30.16 -6.42 -5.16
CA VAL A 441 -30.43 -7.51 -6.10
C VAL A 441 -29.75 -8.81 -5.66
N VAL A 442 -28.50 -8.74 -5.17
CA VAL A 442 -27.83 -9.90 -4.56
C VAL A 442 -28.63 -10.40 -3.35
N MET A 443 -29.07 -9.50 -2.47
CA MET A 443 -29.91 -9.87 -1.33
C MET A 443 -31.23 -10.53 -1.76
N LEU A 444 -31.88 -10.03 -2.81
CA LEU A 444 -33.12 -10.59 -3.33
C LEU A 444 -32.92 -12.01 -3.90
N HIS A 445 -31.82 -12.26 -4.60
CA HIS A 445 -31.56 -13.57 -5.19
C HIS A 445 -31.08 -14.60 -4.15
N ASP A 446 -30.10 -14.21 -3.33
CA ASP A 446 -29.41 -15.14 -2.44
C ASP A 446 -30.13 -15.30 -1.10
N TYR A 447 -30.72 -14.22 -0.57
CA TYR A 447 -31.33 -14.17 0.77
C TYR A 447 -32.74 -13.51 0.78
N PRO A 448 -33.68 -13.93 -0.09
CA PRO A 448 -35.01 -13.32 -0.19
C PRO A 448 -35.81 -13.41 1.11
N GLU A 449 -35.70 -14.49 1.89
CA GLU A 449 -36.41 -14.65 3.16
C GLU A 449 -36.02 -13.57 4.19
N PHE A 450 -34.76 -13.14 4.17
CA PHE A 450 -34.29 -12.05 5.03
C PHE A 450 -34.96 -10.73 4.63
N LEU A 451 -35.01 -10.41 3.33
CA LEU A 451 -35.74 -9.23 2.85
C LEU A 451 -37.23 -9.33 3.18
N CYS A 452 -37.86 -10.49 2.99
CA CYS A 452 -39.26 -10.75 3.34
C CYS A 452 -39.54 -10.49 4.82
N ARG A 453 -38.63 -10.85 5.70
CA ARG A 453 -38.80 -10.67 7.15
C ARG A 453 -38.68 -9.21 7.57
N HIS A 454 -37.83 -8.44 6.89
CA HIS A 454 -37.47 -7.08 7.29
C HIS A 454 -38.01 -5.98 6.36
N TYR A 455 -38.82 -6.32 5.35
CA TYR A 455 -39.24 -5.39 4.30
C TYR A 455 -39.82 -4.09 4.84
N LEU A 456 -40.70 -4.16 5.86
CA LEU A 456 -41.39 -2.99 6.41
C LEU A 456 -40.40 -1.97 6.98
N SER A 457 -39.41 -2.44 7.75
CA SER A 457 -38.38 -1.59 8.32
C SER A 457 -37.44 -1.05 7.25
N LEU A 458 -37.06 -1.88 6.26
CA LEU A 458 -36.12 -1.46 5.21
C LEU A 458 -36.73 -0.43 4.25
N ILE A 459 -38.00 -0.56 3.87
CA ILE A 459 -38.67 0.41 2.98
C ILE A 459 -38.89 1.77 3.66
N GLN A 460 -39.02 1.81 4.99
CA GLN A 460 -39.17 3.06 5.75
C GLN A 460 -37.87 3.89 5.74
N LEU A 461 -36.73 3.25 5.52
CA LEU A 461 -35.43 3.91 5.38
C LEU A 461 -35.19 4.47 3.98
N LEU A 462 -36.13 4.31 3.04
CA LEU A 462 -36.01 4.79 1.68
C LEU A 462 -37.07 5.86 1.38
N PRO A 463 -36.71 6.95 0.65
CA PRO A 463 -37.70 7.88 0.13
C PRO A 463 -38.76 7.18 -0.72
N VAL A 464 -39.99 7.68 -0.67
CA VAL A 464 -41.15 7.08 -1.38
C VAL A 464 -40.87 6.93 -2.88
N ASP A 465 -40.19 7.90 -3.47
CA ASP A 465 -39.87 7.97 -4.89
C ASP A 465 -38.71 7.06 -5.32
N CYS A 466 -38.03 6.38 -4.40
CA CYS A 466 -37.04 5.36 -4.71
C CYS A 466 -37.72 4.06 -5.14
N ILE A 467 -38.64 4.15 -6.11
CA ILE A 467 -39.54 3.09 -6.56
C ILE A 467 -38.75 1.82 -6.87
N GLN A 468 -37.64 1.92 -7.62
CA GLN A 468 -36.84 0.76 -7.99
C GLN A 468 -36.27 0.01 -6.77
N LEU A 469 -35.65 0.71 -5.81
CA LEU A 469 -35.07 0.07 -4.62
C LEU A 469 -36.16 -0.54 -3.73
N ARG A 470 -37.28 0.19 -3.56
CA ARG A 470 -38.42 -0.29 -2.79
C ARG A 470 -39.04 -1.54 -3.42
N ASN A 471 -39.20 -1.55 -4.75
CA ASN A 471 -39.72 -2.70 -5.48
C ASN A 471 -38.80 -3.92 -5.35
N VAL A 472 -37.48 -3.76 -5.40
CA VAL A 472 -36.55 -4.89 -5.18
C VAL A 472 -36.77 -5.53 -3.81
N ILE A 473 -36.97 -4.73 -2.76
CA ILE A 473 -37.26 -5.25 -1.41
C ILE A 473 -38.66 -5.88 -1.35
N LEU A 474 -39.69 -5.24 -1.93
CA LEU A 474 -41.07 -5.71 -1.89
C LEU A 474 -41.34 -6.93 -2.78
N SER A 475 -40.47 -7.18 -3.77
CA SER A 475 -40.56 -8.34 -4.67
C SER A 475 -39.95 -9.61 -4.05
N SER A 476 -39.38 -9.54 -2.85
CA SER A 476 -38.87 -10.73 -2.19
C SER A 476 -40.02 -11.65 -1.74
N PHE A 477 -39.92 -12.93 -2.04
CA PHE A 477 -40.79 -13.99 -1.53
C PHE A 477 -39.93 -15.22 -1.14
N PRO A 478 -40.39 -16.08 -0.22
CA PRO A 478 -39.65 -17.28 0.17
C PRO A 478 -39.36 -18.18 -1.04
N LYS A 479 -38.16 -18.77 -1.14
CA LYS A 479 -37.75 -19.58 -2.31
C LYS A 479 -38.65 -20.80 -2.56
N THR A 480 -39.34 -21.28 -1.54
CA THR A 480 -40.27 -22.41 -1.62
C THR A 480 -41.65 -22.03 -2.14
N MET A 481 -41.95 -20.73 -2.26
CA MET A 481 -43.25 -20.24 -2.75
C MET A 481 -43.25 -20.20 -4.28
N ILE A 482 -44.25 -20.86 -4.87
CA ILE A 482 -44.52 -20.78 -6.31
C ILE A 482 -45.60 -19.72 -6.51
N LEU A 483 -45.26 -18.65 -7.23
CA LEU A 483 -46.22 -17.60 -7.58
C LEU A 483 -47.05 -18.06 -8.80
N PRO A 484 -48.38 -17.88 -8.78
CA PRO A 484 -49.19 -18.06 -9.98
C PRO A 484 -48.87 -16.98 -11.02
N ASP A 485 -48.98 -17.34 -12.30
CA ASP A 485 -48.78 -16.44 -13.45
C ASP A 485 -49.81 -15.30 -13.53
#